data_AF-A0A838VP52-F1
#
_entry.id   AF-A0A838VP52-F1
#
_cell.length_a   1.000
_cell.length_b   1.000
_cell.length_c   1.000
_cell.angle_alpha   90.00
_cell.angle_beta   90.00
_cell.angle_gamma   90.00
#
_symmetry.space_group_name_H-M   'P 1'
#
loop_
_entity.id
_entity.type
_entity.pdbx_description
1 polymer ?
#
loop_
_entity_poly.entity_id
_entity_poly.type
_entity_poly.pdbx_seq_one_letter_code
_entity_poly.pdbx_strand_id
1 'polypeptide(L)'
;MIDIPVTTIDTVCGQKQIDLIKIDVEGFEDKVLEGMQQTLTNSSPTIIVECNPDSPFLAVETTLRKFGYKFFHLCAEGPVSVERITPDEKQLERNFLCTVHNDWEKIR
;
A
#
# COMPACT_ATOMS: atom_id res chain seq x y z
N MET A 1 -1.95 -19.57 22.90
CA MET A 1 -2.55 -18.37 22.30
C MET A 1 -1.84 -17.19 22.95
N ILE A 2 -1.27 -16.29 22.15
CA ILE A 2 -0.57 -15.09 22.64
C ILE A 2 -1.36 -13.91 22.12
N ASP A 3 -1.81 -13.03 23.02
CA ASP A 3 -2.48 -11.79 22.64
C ASP A 3 -1.43 -10.72 22.35
N ILE A 4 -1.56 -10.05 21.21
CA ILE A 4 -0.70 -8.96 20.80
C ILE A 4 -1.55 -7.70 20.64
N PRO A 5 -1.24 -6.60 21.34
CA PRO A 5 -1.95 -5.35 21.16
C PRO A 5 -1.68 -4.80 19.75
N VAL A 6 -2.75 -4.34 19.10
CA VAL A 6 -2.69 -3.68 17.78
C VAL A 6 -3.15 -2.24 17.89
N THR A 7 -2.63 -1.39 17.01
CA THR A 7 -3.02 0.03 16.91
C THR A 7 -3.09 0.44 15.44
N THR A 8 -3.60 1.64 15.18
CA THR A 8 -3.76 2.17 13.83
C THR A 8 -2.59 3.08 13.46
N ILE A 9 -2.27 3.19 12.17
CA ILE A 9 -1.24 4.11 11.69
C ILE A 9 -1.64 5.56 11.99
N ASP A 10 -2.92 5.91 11.88
CA ASP A 10 -3.40 7.25 12.24
C ASP A 10 -3.08 7.60 13.70
N THR A 11 -3.15 6.64 14.63
CA THR A 11 -2.76 6.85 16.03
C THR A 11 -1.26 7.06 16.17
N VAL A 12 -0.44 6.31 15.42
CA VAL A 12 1.03 6.36 15.49
C VAL A 12 1.57 7.64 14.84
N CYS A 13 1.06 8.01 13.67
CA CYS A 13 1.51 9.17 12.91
C CYS A 13 0.93 10.48 13.45
N GLY A 14 -0.31 10.46 13.95
CA GLY A 14 -1.00 11.64 14.42
C GLY A 14 -1.09 12.71 13.34
N GLN A 15 -0.52 13.90 13.60
CA GLN A 15 -0.50 15.02 12.65
C GLN A 15 0.79 15.12 11.83
N LYS A 16 1.71 14.16 11.93
CA LYS A 16 2.95 14.17 11.16
C LYS A 16 2.63 14.01 9.67
N GLN A 17 3.33 14.77 8.85
CA GLN A 17 3.32 14.56 7.40
C GLN A 17 4.19 13.36 7.06
N ILE A 18 3.64 12.41 6.31
CA ILE A 18 4.30 11.16 5.95
C ILE A 18 4.50 11.11 4.44
N ASP A 19 5.75 11.01 4.01
CA ASP A 19 6.09 10.97 2.58
C ASP A 19 6.04 9.55 1.99
N LEU A 20 6.40 8.53 2.79
CA LEU A 20 6.52 7.14 2.35
C LEU A 20 6.10 6.15 3.44
N ILE A 21 5.37 5.10 3.05
CA ILE A 21 5.02 3.96 3.90
C ILE A 21 5.30 2.65 3.16
N LYS A 22 5.94 1.70 3.84
CA LYS A 22 5.96 0.29 3.43
C LYS A 22 4.98 -0.49 4.29
N ILE A 23 4.11 -1.27 3.65
CA ILE A 23 3.18 -2.19 4.29
C ILE A 23 3.60 -3.61 3.92
N ASP A 24 3.91 -4.39 4.94
CA ASP A 24 4.35 -5.78 4.87
C ASP A 24 3.97 -6.44 6.20
N VAL A 25 2.75 -6.95 6.28
CA VAL A 25 2.15 -7.41 7.55
C VAL A 25 1.56 -8.81 7.42
N GLU A 26 2.00 -9.56 6.42
CA GLU A 26 1.68 -10.97 6.17
C GLU A 26 0.15 -11.23 6.17
N GLY A 27 -0.60 -10.45 5.38
CA GLY A 27 -2.01 -10.70 5.07
C GLY A 27 -3.03 -9.75 5.70
N PHE A 28 -2.56 -8.73 6.43
CA PHE A 28 -3.41 -7.70 7.06
C PHE A 28 -3.26 -6.31 6.40
N GLU A 29 -2.81 -6.26 5.15
CA GLU A 29 -2.51 -5.00 4.46
C GLU A 29 -3.75 -4.11 4.29
N ASP A 30 -4.91 -4.72 4.05
CA ASP A 30 -6.20 -4.02 4.00
C ASP A 30 -6.57 -3.38 5.34
N LYS A 31 -6.27 -4.04 6.46
CA LYS A 31 -6.53 -3.54 7.82
C LYS A 31 -5.60 -2.39 8.18
N VAL A 32 -4.35 -2.42 7.72
CA VAL A 32 -3.44 -1.28 7.84
C VAL A 32 -4.01 -0.07 7.11
N LEU A 33 -4.48 -0.27 5.87
CA LEU A 33 -5.11 0.79 5.07
C LEU A 33 -6.39 1.35 5.72
N GLU A 34 -7.23 0.48 6.29
CA GLU A 34 -8.43 0.86 7.05
C GLU A 34 -8.09 1.77 8.25
N GLY A 35 -6.99 1.48 8.94
CA GLY A 35 -6.48 2.23 10.09
C GLY A 35 -5.63 3.46 9.74
N MET A 36 -5.49 3.84 8.47
CA MET A 36 -4.65 4.97 8.06
C MET A 36 -5.38 6.00 7.19
N GLN A 37 -6.72 6.05 7.25
CA GLN A 37 -7.52 6.91 6.39
C GLN A 37 -7.21 8.40 6.56
N GLN A 38 -6.90 8.87 7.77
CA GLN A 38 -6.50 10.26 7.98
C GLN A 38 -5.13 10.53 7.35
N THR A 39 -4.19 9.59 7.50
CA THR A 39 -2.86 9.66 6.89
C THR A 39 -2.95 9.69 5.36
N LEU A 40 -3.78 8.83 4.76
CA LEU A 40 -4.04 8.83 3.31
C LEU A 40 -4.59 10.18 2.84
N THR A 41 -5.51 10.77 3.60
CA THR A 41 -6.16 12.05 3.27
C THR A 41 -5.21 13.23 3.41
N ASN A 42 -4.48 13.30 4.53
CA ASN A 42 -3.74 14.49 4.92
C ASN A 42 -2.32 14.55 4.35
N SER A 43 -1.73 13.39 4.06
CA SER A 43 -0.34 13.28 3.59
C SER A 43 -0.22 12.72 2.19
N SER A 44 -1.17 11.92 1.72
CA SER A 44 -1.07 11.22 0.43
C SER A 44 0.31 10.55 0.21
N PRO A 45 0.81 9.76 1.18
CA PRO A 45 2.15 9.18 1.11
C PRO A 45 2.31 8.30 -0.14
N THR A 46 3.53 8.19 -0.67
CA THR A 46 3.83 7.04 -1.54
C THR A 46 3.77 5.77 -0.69
N ILE A 47 3.19 4.70 -1.22
CA ILE A 47 3.00 3.44 -0.49
C ILE A 47 3.64 2.32 -1.27
N ILE A 48 4.49 1.53 -0.63
CA ILE A 48 4.86 0.21 -1.14
C ILE A 48 4.05 -0.81 -0.34
N VAL A 49 3.21 -1.59 -1.00
CA VAL A 49 2.36 -2.59 -0.35
C VAL A 49 2.65 -3.96 -0.94
N GLU A 50 2.81 -4.94 -0.06
CA GLU A 50 2.88 -6.33 -0.47
C GLU A 50 1.47 -6.87 -0.76
N CYS A 51 1.27 -7.59 -1.86
CA CYS A 51 -0.01 -8.19 -2.22
C CYS A 51 0.17 -9.66 -2.56
N ASN A 52 -0.48 -10.52 -1.77
CA ASN A 52 -0.37 -11.97 -1.87
C ASN A 52 -1.64 -12.54 -2.51
N PRO A 53 -1.56 -13.64 -3.28
CA PRO A 53 -2.74 -14.28 -3.84
C PRO A 53 -3.78 -14.67 -2.78
N ASP A 54 -3.32 -15.07 -1.60
CA ASP A 54 -4.16 -15.51 -0.48
C ASP A 54 -4.55 -14.38 0.49
N SER A 55 -4.20 -13.12 0.19
CA SER A 55 -4.54 -11.95 1.00
C SER A 55 -5.62 -11.08 0.35
N PRO A 56 -6.26 -10.14 1.07
CA PRO A 56 -7.36 -9.34 0.53
C PRO A 56 -6.87 -8.20 -0.40
N PHE A 57 -6.07 -8.51 -1.42
CA PHE A 57 -5.47 -7.54 -2.35
C PHE A 57 -6.52 -6.69 -3.10
N LEU A 58 -7.73 -7.21 -3.33
CA LEU A 58 -8.83 -6.43 -3.91
C LEU A 58 -9.31 -5.31 -2.97
N ALA A 59 -9.26 -5.53 -1.66
CA ALA A 59 -9.60 -4.51 -0.67
C ALA A 59 -8.52 -3.42 -0.59
N VAL A 60 -7.24 -3.82 -0.72
CA VAL A 60 -6.10 -2.91 -0.90
C VAL A 60 -6.32 -2.00 -2.11
N GLU A 61 -6.55 -2.59 -3.30
CA GLU A 61 -6.81 -1.85 -4.54
C GLU A 61 -7.99 -0.90 -4.38
N THR A 62 -9.12 -1.41 -3.88
CA THR A 62 -10.36 -0.65 -3.73
C THR A 62 -10.16 0.55 -2.81
N THR A 63 -9.44 0.37 -1.71
CA THR A 63 -9.17 1.45 -0.75
C THR A 63 -8.28 2.50 -1.38
N LEU A 64 -7.12 2.12 -1.90
CA LEU A 64 -6.16 3.06 -2.49
C LEU A 64 -6.73 3.82 -3.70
N ARG A 65 -7.53 3.14 -4.54
CA ARG A 65 -8.20 3.79 -5.68
C ARG A 65 -9.19 4.88 -5.24
N LYS A 66 -9.90 4.70 -4.10
CA LYS A 66 -10.78 5.75 -3.55
C LYS A 66 -10.03 7.03 -3.20
N PHE A 67 -8.75 6.92 -2.83
CA PHE A 67 -7.87 8.05 -2.54
C PHE A 67 -7.09 8.55 -3.77
N GLY A 68 -7.39 8.04 -4.98
CA GLY A 68 -6.78 8.52 -6.23
C GLY A 68 -5.39 7.93 -6.53
N TYR A 69 -5.00 6.85 -5.85
CA TYR A 69 -3.72 6.20 -6.11
C TYR A 69 -3.72 5.43 -7.42
N LYS A 70 -2.56 5.41 -8.06
CA LYS A 70 -2.19 4.57 -9.20
C LYS A 70 -1.23 3.49 -8.74
N PHE A 71 -1.10 2.44 -9.55
CA PHE A 71 -0.38 1.23 -9.17
C PHE A 71 0.75 0.94 -10.15
N PHE A 72 1.90 0.57 -9.59
CA PHE A 72 3.08 0.14 -10.32
C PHE A 72 3.56 -1.17 -9.69
N HIS A 73 3.58 -2.25 -10.46
CA HIS A 73 4.12 -3.53 -10.03
C HIS A 73 5.65 -3.40 -9.99
N LEU A 74 6.28 -3.70 -8.85
CA LEU A 74 7.73 -3.68 -8.71
C LEU A 74 8.31 -4.99 -9.23
N CYS A 75 8.78 -4.95 -10.47
CA CYS A 75 9.47 -6.06 -11.12
C CYS A 75 10.99 -5.87 -11.06
N ALA A 76 11.75 -6.94 -11.34
CA ALA A 76 13.21 -6.91 -11.39
C ALA A 76 13.77 -5.79 -12.29
N GLU A 77 13.06 -5.50 -13.38
CA GLU A 77 13.48 -4.54 -14.41
C GLU A 77 13.05 -3.11 -14.08
N GLY A 78 12.31 -2.93 -12.98
CA GLY A 78 11.79 -1.67 -12.47
C GLY A 78 10.27 -1.65 -12.32
N PRO A 79 9.70 -0.51 -11.86
CA PRO A 79 8.26 -0.35 -11.68
C PRO A 79 7.51 -0.35 -13.03
N VAL A 80 6.51 -1.23 -13.17
CA VAL A 80 5.64 -1.33 -14.35
C VAL A 80 4.25 -0.80 -14.00
N SER A 81 3.77 0.22 -14.72
CA SER A 81 2.42 0.76 -14.50
C SER A 81 1.34 -0.29 -14.80
N VAL A 82 0.38 -0.46 -13.88
CA VAL A 82 -0.72 -1.42 -14.02
C VAL A 82 -2.07 -0.79 -13.65
N GLU A 83 -3.13 -1.24 -14.32
CA GLU A 83 -4.50 -0.77 -14.06
C GLU A 83 -5.15 -1.42 -12.83
N ARG A 84 -4.64 -2.58 -12.43
CA ARG A 84 -5.16 -3.44 -11.35
C ARG A 84 -3.99 -4.04 -10.56
N ILE A 85 -4.20 -4.24 -9.27
CA ILE A 85 -3.31 -5.06 -8.46
C ILE A 85 -3.66 -6.52 -8.74
N THR A 86 -2.76 -7.23 -9.42
CA THR A 86 -2.86 -8.68 -9.64
C THR A 86 -1.62 -9.32 -9.02
N PRO A 87 -1.75 -10.06 -7.91
CA PRO A 87 -0.62 -10.71 -7.28
C PRO A 87 0.14 -11.62 -8.24
N ASP A 88 1.46 -11.67 -8.12
CA ASP A 88 2.28 -12.62 -8.87
C ASP A 88 1.98 -14.06 -8.40
N GLU A 89 1.48 -14.90 -9.30
CA GLU A 89 1.17 -16.31 -9.04
C GLU A 89 2.40 -17.11 -8.60
N LYS A 90 3.60 -16.72 -9.07
CA LYS A 90 4.87 -17.34 -8.67
C LYS A 90 5.40 -16.80 -7.34
N GLN A 91 4.79 -15.73 -6.82
CA GLN A 91 5.15 -15.05 -5.57
C GLN A 91 6.61 -14.57 -5.51
N LEU A 92 7.23 -14.30 -6.66
CA LEU A 92 8.59 -13.76 -6.75
C LEU A 92 8.58 -12.24 -6.59
N GLU A 93 7.55 -11.58 -7.12
CA GLU A 93 7.43 -10.13 -7.16
C GLU A 93 6.12 -9.68 -6.51
N ARG A 94 6.09 -9.63 -5.17
CA ARG A 94 4.88 -9.39 -4.38
C ARG A 94 4.56 -7.90 -4.13
N ASN A 95 5.47 -6.99 -4.49
CA ASN A 95 5.37 -5.59 -4.07
C ASN A 95 4.81 -4.68 -5.16
N PHE A 96 3.94 -3.77 -4.74
CA PHE A 96 3.38 -2.72 -5.58
C PHE A 96 3.73 -1.35 -5.00
N LEU A 97 4.28 -0.48 -5.84
CA LEU A 97 4.36 0.95 -5.54
C LEU A 97 3.04 1.61 -5.92
N CYS A 98 2.48 2.34 -4.99
CA CYS A 98 1.21 3.04 -5.11
C CYS A 98 1.45 4.52 -4.83
N THR A 99 1.01 5.40 -5.73
CA THR A 99 1.19 6.85 -5.56
C THR A 99 0.07 7.63 -6.22
N VAL A 100 -0.20 8.84 -5.73
CA VAL A 100 -1.13 9.78 -6.38
C VAL A 100 -0.52 10.44 -7.63
N HIS A 101 0.80 10.32 -7.81
CA HIS A 101 1.50 10.87 -8.97
C HIS A 101 1.27 10.03 -10.23
N ASN A 102 1.22 10.70 -11.39
CA ASN A 102 1.05 10.02 -12.69
C ASN A 102 2.27 9.19 -13.11
N ASP A 103 3.43 9.46 -12.52
CA ASP A 103 4.72 8.93 -12.95
C ASP A 103 5.59 8.70 -11.71
N TRP A 104 6.10 7.49 -11.56
CA TRP A 104 6.90 7.09 -10.40
C TRP A 104 8.27 7.79 -10.40
N GLU A 105 8.81 8.17 -11.56
CA GLU A 105 10.09 8.91 -11.66
C GLU A 105 10.00 10.34 -11.09
N LYS A 106 8.78 10.85 -10.91
CA LYS A 106 8.50 12.20 -10.40
C LYS A 106 8.25 12.24 -8.90
N ILE A 107 8.28 11.10 -8.21
CA ILE A 107 8.17 11.04 -6.75
C ILE A 107 9.43 11.70 -6.16
N ARG A 108 9.23 12.66 -5.26
CA ARG A 108 10.32 13.44 -4.62
C ARG A 108 10.41 13.14 -3.15
#